data_AF-A0A1C5ALK7-F1
#
_entry.id   AF-A0A1C5ALK7-F1
#
_cell.length_a   1.000
_cell.length_b   1.000
_cell.length_c   1.000
_cell.angle_alpha   90.00
_cell.angle_beta   90.00
_cell.angle_gamma   90.00
#
_symmetry.space_group_name_H-M   'P 1'
#
loop_
_entity.id
_entity.type
_entity.pdbx_description
1 polymer ?
#
loop_
_entity_poly.entity_id
_entity_poly.type
_entity_poly.pdbx_seq_one_letter_code
_entity_poly.pdbx_strand_id
1 'polypeptide(L)'
;MFSGPTWEDHLAWGLDSTAAAARLMMSLQPIGASIVARTQLERWSSNLEFNSLIRQEPRESTAAWLNRLWSAPSVWPDGVATPVGDLFGDISELLHGRGPLMPLVWLDVADVTDAPSSEHVRLLDTISDSLVISLSHIRRCLATVAEARGWSYRARTINMIRLVSPARSWIPDLRAFLFPLVPAQFRAVEGVLGAAASGYRRAVSALRVGQRRDEPSELWPVLSFGNQRFRALILAEHALKVEQEVLGDRFDEMGVQKLATEAVLAGEMAAMLALWLRQKSGAHPAADAFAVTASGLRSAQWLWLEDDDRAMGCLRCVIEQVARARTWRTRPDRAARIEASSKSSPRDWIEGAGWKRLNLLNRALGEFAHGSTRSNWNVARDALVALQSNAEEDTARHTGRTHALTAMIFILSVECAAWVDSFSSELGEAYRSVIRVDDAQADEAIEALMNRAWEKRGTPLR
;
A
#
# COMPACT_ATOMS: atom_id res chain seq x y z
N MET A 1 -0.89 -10.62 4.06
CA MET A 1 -2.23 -10.88 4.60
C MET A 1 -3.10 -11.34 3.44
N PHE A 2 -3.29 -12.65 3.33
CA PHE A 2 -4.19 -13.26 2.35
C PHE A 2 -5.62 -13.27 2.91
N SER A 3 -6.62 -13.03 2.06
CA SER A 3 -7.99 -13.34 2.46
C SER A 3 -8.14 -14.86 2.52
N GLY A 4 -8.44 -15.41 3.69
CA GLY A 4 -8.66 -16.86 3.85
C GLY A 4 -9.74 -17.43 2.92
N PRO A 5 -9.90 -18.76 2.87
CA PRO A 5 -10.72 -19.43 1.86
C PRO A 5 -12.23 -19.23 2.06
N THR A 6 -12.66 -18.70 3.20
CA THR A 6 -14.08 -18.54 3.53
C THR A 6 -14.58 -17.11 3.31
N TRP A 7 -15.89 -16.96 3.11
CA TRP A 7 -16.51 -15.65 2.99
C TRP A 7 -16.33 -14.82 4.27
N GLU A 8 -16.32 -15.46 5.44
CA GLU A 8 -16.02 -14.83 6.71
C GLU A 8 -14.60 -14.25 6.75
N ASP A 9 -13.61 -14.99 6.27
CA ASP A 9 -12.23 -14.51 6.18
C ASP A 9 -12.13 -13.32 5.23
N HIS A 10 -12.86 -13.37 4.12
CA HIS A 10 -12.94 -12.28 3.15
C HIS A 10 -13.52 -10.99 3.76
N LEU A 11 -14.56 -11.09 4.59
CA LEU A 11 -15.14 -9.94 5.30
C LEU A 11 -14.19 -9.42 6.38
N ALA A 12 -13.57 -10.33 7.14
CA ALA A 12 -12.60 -9.98 8.16
C ALA A 12 -11.38 -9.26 7.57
N TRP A 13 -10.86 -9.74 6.44
CA TRP A 13 -9.79 -9.07 5.70
C TRP A 13 -10.20 -7.68 5.21
N GLY A 14 -11.46 -7.47 4.83
CA GLY A 14 -11.98 -6.15 4.47
C GLY A 14 -11.91 -5.16 5.63
N LEU A 15 -12.33 -5.59 6.83
CA LEU A 15 -12.25 -4.78 8.05
C LEU A 15 -10.80 -4.51 8.47
N ASP A 16 -9.92 -5.51 8.41
CA ASP A 16 -8.50 -5.38 8.70
C ASP A 16 -7.83 -4.39 7.72
N SER A 17 -8.25 -4.42 6.45
CA SER A 17 -7.77 -3.50 5.42
C SER A 17 -8.18 -2.05 5.69
N THR A 18 -9.41 -1.80 6.14
CA THR A 18 -9.83 -0.44 6.53
C THR A 18 -9.02 0.07 7.72
N ALA A 19 -8.75 -0.79 8.72
CA ALA A 19 -7.88 -0.42 9.83
C ALA A 19 -6.44 -0.14 9.36
N ALA A 20 -5.90 -0.93 8.43
CA ALA A 20 -4.58 -0.70 7.86
C ALA A 20 -4.51 0.64 7.10
N ALA A 21 -5.49 0.96 6.26
CA ALA A 21 -5.53 2.24 5.56
C ALA A 21 -5.69 3.42 6.52
N ALA A 22 -6.56 3.31 7.53
CA ALA A 22 -6.71 4.33 8.57
C ALA A 22 -5.40 4.57 9.34
N ARG A 23 -4.66 3.50 9.67
CA ARG A 23 -3.33 3.61 10.27
C ARG A 23 -2.37 4.40 9.39
N LEU A 24 -2.32 4.06 8.10
CA LEU A 24 -1.45 4.72 7.14
C LEU A 24 -1.82 6.20 6.98
N MET A 25 -3.11 6.54 6.88
CA MET A 25 -3.57 7.94 6.87
C MET A 25 -3.17 8.70 8.14
N MET A 26 -3.37 8.11 9.32
CA MET A 26 -2.96 8.72 10.60
C MET A 26 -1.44 8.85 10.75
N SER A 27 -0.68 8.06 10.00
CA SER A 27 0.78 8.12 9.92
C SER A 27 1.27 8.96 8.73
N LEU A 28 0.36 9.69 8.08
CA LEU A 28 0.60 10.50 6.88
C LEU A 28 1.26 9.72 5.73
N GLN A 29 0.91 8.46 5.52
CA GLN A 29 1.40 7.64 4.39
C GLN A 29 0.32 7.48 3.31
N PRO A 30 0.10 8.51 2.47
CA PRO A 30 -1.03 8.54 1.54
C PRO A 30 -0.89 7.49 0.43
N ILE A 31 0.33 7.17 -0.04
CA ILE A 31 0.51 6.15 -1.08
C ILE A 31 0.05 4.76 -0.60
N GLY A 32 0.50 4.33 0.59
CA GLY A 32 0.06 3.07 1.18
C GLY A 32 -1.44 3.06 1.46
N ALA A 33 -1.98 4.13 2.05
CA ALA A 33 -3.41 4.24 2.31
C ALA A 33 -4.24 4.14 1.02
N SER A 34 -3.80 4.80 -0.05
CA SER A 34 -4.42 4.77 -1.37
C SER A 34 -4.34 3.41 -2.04
N ILE A 35 -3.22 2.68 -1.95
CA ILE A 35 -3.12 1.30 -2.44
C ILE A 35 -4.15 0.41 -1.73
N VAL A 36 -4.25 0.50 -0.41
CA VAL A 36 -5.17 -0.31 0.38
C VAL A 36 -6.63 0.05 0.06
N ALA A 37 -6.98 1.34 0.04
CA ALA A 37 -8.32 1.84 -0.25
C ALA A 37 -8.75 1.46 -1.67
N ARG A 38 -7.91 1.69 -2.68
CA ARG A 38 -8.16 1.29 -4.07
C ARG A 38 -8.40 -0.20 -4.21
N THR A 39 -7.54 -1.02 -3.60
CA THR A 39 -7.67 -2.48 -3.62
C THR A 39 -9.03 -2.91 -3.06
N GLN A 40 -9.47 -2.34 -1.93
CA GLN A 40 -10.79 -2.64 -1.38
C GLN A 40 -11.92 -2.15 -2.29
N LEU A 41 -11.80 -0.95 -2.85
CA LEU A 41 -12.82 -0.40 -3.74
C LEU A 41 -13.00 -1.26 -4.99
N GLU A 42 -11.92 -1.64 -5.66
CA GLU A 42 -11.95 -2.54 -6.82
C GLU A 42 -12.56 -3.90 -6.47
N ARG A 43 -12.15 -4.48 -5.33
CA ARG A 43 -12.64 -5.77 -4.86
C ARG A 43 -14.15 -5.77 -4.64
N TRP A 44 -14.65 -4.79 -3.88
CA TRP A 44 -16.07 -4.71 -3.58
C TRP A 44 -16.89 -4.31 -4.81
N SER A 45 -16.29 -3.57 -5.75
CA SER A 45 -16.87 -3.32 -7.06
C SER A 45 -16.98 -4.61 -7.89
N SER A 46 -15.96 -5.48 -7.91
CA SER A 46 -16.07 -6.79 -8.56
C SER A 46 -17.12 -7.69 -7.92
N ASN A 47 -17.23 -7.68 -6.58
CA ASN A 47 -18.31 -8.38 -5.89
C ASN A 47 -19.69 -7.83 -6.28
N LEU A 48 -19.82 -6.51 -6.40
CA LEU A 48 -21.06 -5.87 -6.78
C LEU A 48 -21.41 -6.09 -8.25
N GLU A 49 -20.43 -6.08 -9.15
CA GLU A 49 -20.59 -6.45 -10.57
C GLU A 49 -21.17 -7.86 -10.69
N PHE A 50 -20.63 -8.81 -9.93
CA PHE A 50 -21.10 -10.21 -9.94
C PHE A 50 -22.57 -10.32 -9.52
N ASN A 51 -22.99 -9.56 -8.49
CA ASN A 51 -24.34 -9.65 -7.95
C ASN A 51 -25.38 -8.79 -8.69
N SER A 52 -24.96 -7.66 -9.28
CA SER A 52 -25.85 -6.73 -9.99
C SER A 52 -25.92 -6.97 -11.50
N LEU A 53 -24.96 -7.74 -12.05
CA LEU A 53 -24.76 -7.96 -13.49
C LEU A 53 -24.46 -6.67 -14.29
N ILE A 54 -24.11 -5.57 -13.61
CA ILE A 54 -23.75 -4.30 -14.22
C ILE A 54 -22.27 -4.34 -14.65
N ARG A 55 -22.03 -4.87 -15.85
CA ARG A 55 -20.69 -4.98 -16.44
C ARG A 55 -20.23 -3.65 -17.03
N GLN A 56 -18.90 -3.46 -17.06
CA GLN A 56 -18.27 -2.35 -17.77
C GLN A 56 -18.52 -2.48 -19.27
N GLU A 57 -19.00 -1.39 -19.88
CA GLU A 57 -19.29 -1.35 -21.32
C GLU A 57 -18.01 -1.14 -22.15
N PRO A 58 -17.99 -1.59 -23.42
CA PRO A 58 -16.86 -1.30 -24.30
C PRO A 58 -16.60 0.21 -24.40
N ARG A 59 -15.35 0.64 -24.16
CA ARG A 59 -14.89 2.05 -24.16
C ARG A 59 -15.33 2.91 -22.97
N GLU A 60 -16.12 2.36 -22.04
CA GLU A 60 -16.41 3.03 -20.78
C GLU A 60 -15.14 3.08 -19.92
N SER A 61 -14.82 4.25 -19.34
CA SER A 61 -13.70 4.35 -18.40
C SER A 61 -14.03 3.60 -17.10
N THR A 62 -13.01 3.13 -16.37
CA THR A 62 -13.24 2.45 -15.08
C THR A 62 -13.98 3.38 -14.11
N ALA A 63 -13.66 4.68 -14.09
CA ALA A 63 -14.34 5.66 -13.26
C ALA A 63 -15.84 5.80 -13.63
N ALA A 64 -16.17 5.91 -14.93
CA ALA A 64 -17.57 6.01 -15.37
C ALA A 64 -18.37 4.75 -15.01
N TRP A 65 -17.76 3.57 -15.21
CA TRP A 65 -18.35 2.30 -14.81
C TRP A 65 -18.60 2.22 -13.29
N LEU A 66 -17.63 2.62 -12.47
CA LEU A 66 -17.78 2.65 -11.02
C LEU A 66 -18.92 3.59 -10.59
N ASN A 67 -19.01 4.78 -11.18
CA ASN A 67 -20.12 5.71 -10.92
C ASN A 67 -21.47 5.05 -11.21
N ARG A 68 -21.61 4.39 -12.37
CA ARG A 68 -22.83 3.69 -12.75
C ARG A 68 -23.14 2.50 -11.84
N LEU A 69 -22.14 1.69 -11.52
CA LEU A 69 -22.26 0.51 -10.66
C LEU A 69 -22.74 0.87 -9.25
N TRP A 70 -22.11 1.88 -8.65
CA TRP A 70 -22.38 2.28 -7.27
C TRP A 70 -23.59 3.21 -7.10
N SER A 71 -24.15 3.72 -8.20
CA SER A 71 -25.39 4.50 -8.22
C SER A 71 -26.63 3.66 -8.58
N ALA A 72 -26.49 2.34 -8.74
CA ALA A 72 -27.62 1.47 -9.06
C ALA A 72 -28.67 1.47 -7.93
N PRO A 73 -29.99 1.36 -8.21
CA PRO A 73 -31.04 1.49 -7.18
C PRO A 73 -30.96 0.51 -6.00
N SER A 74 -30.22 -0.60 -6.11
CA SER A 74 -29.97 -1.56 -5.03
C SER A 74 -28.71 -1.26 -4.22
N VAL A 75 -27.95 -0.25 -4.61
CA VAL A 75 -26.65 0.14 -4.04
C VAL A 75 -26.78 1.52 -3.44
N TRP A 76 -26.46 1.64 -2.15
CA TRP A 76 -26.50 2.92 -1.45
C TRP A 76 -25.26 3.03 -0.57
N PRO A 77 -24.17 3.62 -1.06
CA PRO A 77 -23.04 3.93 -0.19
C PRO A 77 -23.51 4.91 0.88
N ASP A 78 -23.21 4.64 2.16
CA ASP A 78 -23.67 5.51 3.23
C ASP A 78 -22.81 6.76 3.33
N GLY A 79 -23.43 7.93 3.41
CA GLY A 79 -22.77 9.14 3.91
C GLY A 79 -21.65 9.71 3.04
N VAL A 80 -21.43 9.18 1.84
CA VAL A 80 -20.43 9.66 0.88
C VAL A 80 -21.16 10.37 -0.26
N ALA A 81 -20.91 11.67 -0.40
CA ALA A 81 -21.51 12.49 -1.45
C ALA A 81 -20.75 12.41 -2.78
N THR A 82 -19.44 12.15 -2.71
CA THR A 82 -18.56 12.10 -3.88
C THR A 82 -18.82 10.84 -4.70
N PRO A 83 -18.97 10.94 -6.03
CA PRO A 83 -19.13 9.76 -6.89
C PRO A 83 -17.93 8.80 -6.79
N VAL A 84 -18.21 7.50 -6.73
CA VAL A 84 -17.18 6.47 -6.47
C VAL A 84 -16.08 6.42 -7.52
N GLY A 85 -16.44 6.67 -8.79
CA GLY A 85 -15.51 6.78 -9.89
C GLY A 85 -14.55 7.95 -9.77
N ASP A 86 -14.99 9.06 -9.17
CA ASP A 86 -14.17 10.26 -8.98
C ASP A 86 -13.14 9.99 -7.86
N LEU A 87 -13.58 9.39 -6.75
CA LEU A 87 -12.70 8.91 -5.68
C LEU A 87 -11.64 7.93 -6.22
N PHE A 88 -12.06 6.96 -7.05
CA PHE A 88 -11.15 6.02 -7.70
C PHE A 88 -10.15 6.73 -8.63
N GLY A 89 -10.62 7.74 -9.38
CA GLY A 89 -9.81 8.56 -10.26
C GLY A 89 -8.72 9.30 -9.50
N ASP A 90 -9.09 10.04 -8.46
CA ASP A 90 -8.17 10.83 -7.65
C ASP A 90 -7.11 9.95 -6.95
N ILE A 91 -7.54 8.82 -6.39
CA ILE A 91 -6.62 7.83 -5.80
C ILE A 91 -5.68 7.25 -6.87
N SER A 92 -6.19 6.94 -8.06
CA SER A 92 -5.37 6.39 -9.14
C SER A 92 -4.33 7.39 -9.66
N GLU A 93 -4.71 8.66 -9.79
CA GLU A 93 -3.80 9.73 -10.20
C GLU A 93 -2.68 9.94 -9.17
N LEU A 94 -3.01 9.89 -7.86
CA LEU A 94 -2.01 9.95 -6.80
C LEU A 94 -0.95 8.85 -6.92
N LEU A 95 -1.40 7.60 -7.18
CA LEU A 95 -0.50 6.46 -7.35
C LEU A 95 0.39 6.58 -8.61
N HIS A 96 0.00 7.45 -9.55
CA HIS A 96 0.81 7.83 -10.71
C HIS A 96 1.65 9.10 -10.47
N GLY A 97 1.66 9.63 -9.25
CA GLY A 97 2.44 10.80 -8.86
C GLY A 97 1.92 12.11 -9.44
N ARG A 98 0.60 12.22 -9.56
CA ARG A 98 -0.12 13.39 -10.10
C ARG A 98 -1.49 13.54 -9.44
N GLY A 99 -2.25 14.54 -9.87
CA GLY A 99 -3.63 14.74 -9.42
C GLY A 99 -3.76 15.49 -8.09
N PRO A 100 -5.01 15.68 -7.62
CA PRO A 100 -5.32 16.63 -6.54
C PRO A 100 -4.81 16.20 -5.17
N LEU A 101 -4.46 14.93 -4.98
CA LEU A 101 -4.00 14.40 -3.69
C LEU A 101 -2.49 14.55 -3.46
N MET A 102 -1.72 15.06 -4.44
CA MET A 102 -0.27 15.26 -4.30
C MET A 102 0.17 16.10 -3.09
N PRO A 103 -0.58 17.12 -2.63
CA PRO A 103 -0.23 17.84 -1.40
C PRO A 103 -0.08 16.93 -0.16
N LEU A 104 -0.82 15.81 -0.09
CA LEU A 104 -0.66 14.83 1.00
C LEU A 104 0.71 14.15 0.97
N VAL A 105 1.24 13.87 -0.22
CA VAL A 105 2.56 13.27 -0.38
C VAL A 105 3.62 14.27 0.06
N TRP A 106 3.48 15.54 -0.29
CA TRP A 106 4.40 16.60 0.13
C TRP A 106 4.40 16.80 1.66
N LEU A 107 3.24 16.69 2.29
CA LEU A 107 3.11 16.69 3.75
C LEU A 107 3.86 15.50 4.40
N ASP A 108 3.84 14.32 3.77
CA ASP A 108 4.56 13.11 4.24
C ASP A 108 6.09 13.18 4.08
N VAL A 109 6.60 13.89 3.06
CA VAL A 109 8.01 13.79 2.70
C VAL A 109 8.84 15.03 2.97
N ALA A 110 8.25 16.22 2.90
CA ALA A 110 9.00 17.48 2.97
C ALA A 110 8.52 18.35 4.12
N ASP A 111 7.22 18.32 4.41
CA ASP A 111 6.58 19.23 5.34
C ASP A 111 6.19 18.48 6.65
N VAL A 112 7.00 17.48 7.03
CA VAL A 112 6.72 16.51 8.13
C VAL A 112 6.61 17.14 9.52
N THR A 113 7.12 18.35 9.70
CA THR A 113 6.99 19.11 10.96
C THR A 113 5.73 19.97 11.00
N ASP A 114 5.05 20.13 9.87
CA ASP A 114 3.91 21.01 9.76
C ASP A 114 2.64 20.29 10.19
N ALA A 115 1.77 21.00 10.91
CA ALA A 115 0.47 20.47 11.24
C ALA A 115 -0.38 20.36 9.95
N PRO A 116 -1.15 19.26 9.76
CA PRO A 116 -2.06 19.16 8.63
C PRO A 116 -3.06 20.33 8.61
N SER A 117 -3.10 21.08 7.50
CA SER A 117 -4.10 22.11 7.27
C SER A 117 -5.49 21.51 7.10
N SER A 118 -6.53 22.36 7.13
CA SER A 118 -7.90 21.92 6.83
C SER A 118 -8.05 21.38 5.41
N GLU A 119 -7.19 21.81 4.48
CA GLU A 119 -7.13 21.26 3.12
C GLU A 119 -6.57 19.85 3.10
N HIS A 120 -5.48 19.60 3.82
CA HIS A 120 -4.94 18.24 3.96
C HIS A 120 -5.96 17.28 4.56
N VAL A 121 -6.73 17.71 5.57
CA VAL A 121 -7.82 16.92 6.13
C VAL A 121 -8.88 16.61 5.08
N ARG A 122 -9.32 17.60 4.28
CA ARG A 122 -10.28 17.37 3.19
C ARG A 122 -9.75 16.43 2.11
N LEU A 123 -8.46 16.48 1.79
CA LEU A 123 -7.86 15.54 0.81
C LEU A 123 -7.78 14.12 1.39
N LEU A 124 -7.55 13.96 2.69
CA LEU A 124 -7.62 12.65 3.36
C LEU A 124 -9.06 12.09 3.35
N ASP A 125 -10.08 12.95 3.37
CA ASP A 125 -11.47 12.51 3.25
C ASP A 125 -11.72 11.76 1.94
N THR A 126 -11.04 12.07 0.83
CA THR A 126 -11.14 11.29 -0.43
C THR A 126 -10.75 9.82 -0.24
N ILE A 127 -9.67 9.56 0.51
CA ILE A 127 -9.23 8.20 0.82
C ILE A 127 -10.18 7.55 1.84
N SER A 128 -10.59 8.31 2.86
CA SER A 128 -11.53 7.86 3.89
C SER A 128 -12.89 7.47 3.29
N ASP A 129 -13.46 8.28 2.40
CA ASP A 129 -14.73 8.05 1.72
C ASP A 129 -14.70 6.74 0.92
N SER A 130 -13.59 6.45 0.24
CA SER A 130 -13.38 5.18 -0.45
C SER A 130 -13.44 3.96 0.50
N LEU A 131 -12.95 4.13 1.72
CA LEU A 131 -13.05 3.11 2.77
C LEU A 131 -14.47 3.03 3.34
N VAL A 132 -15.18 4.16 3.51
CA VAL A 132 -16.57 4.18 3.97
C VAL A 132 -17.49 3.47 2.97
N ILE A 133 -17.27 3.64 1.67
CA ILE A 133 -17.99 2.87 0.62
C ILE A 133 -17.75 1.37 0.81
N SER A 134 -16.49 0.97 0.99
CA SER A 134 -16.12 -0.43 1.22
C SER A 134 -16.77 -1.00 2.49
N LEU A 135 -16.75 -0.24 3.59
CA LEU A 135 -17.38 -0.60 4.86
C LEU A 135 -18.91 -0.70 4.75
N SER A 136 -19.54 0.21 4.00
CA SER A 136 -20.99 0.18 3.72
C SER A 136 -21.39 -1.12 3.08
N HIS A 137 -20.59 -1.58 2.11
CA HIS A 137 -20.84 -2.85 1.43
C HIS A 137 -20.56 -4.06 2.32
N ILE A 138 -19.43 -4.08 3.06
CA ILE A 138 -19.13 -5.12 4.06
C ILE A 138 -20.26 -5.27 5.07
N ARG A 139 -20.78 -4.15 5.60
CA ARG A 139 -21.88 -4.13 6.56
C ARG A 139 -23.13 -4.81 6.00
N ARG A 140 -23.48 -4.52 4.74
CA ARG A 140 -24.61 -5.16 4.06
C ARG A 140 -24.39 -6.66 3.90
N CYS A 141 -23.21 -7.06 3.44
CA CYS A 141 -22.85 -8.48 3.33
C CYS A 141 -22.98 -9.20 4.68
N LEU A 142 -22.53 -8.58 5.77
CA LEU A 142 -22.68 -9.12 7.13
C LEU A 142 -24.16 -9.24 7.55
N ALA A 143 -24.98 -8.24 7.22
CA ALA A 143 -26.41 -8.29 7.50
C ALA A 143 -27.11 -9.42 6.71
N THR A 144 -26.80 -9.57 5.41
CA THR A 144 -27.32 -10.65 4.57
C THR A 144 -26.92 -12.04 5.11
N VAL A 145 -25.66 -12.21 5.53
CA VAL A 145 -25.21 -13.47 6.17
C VAL A 145 -25.97 -13.73 7.47
N ALA A 146 -26.20 -12.69 8.28
CA ALA A 146 -26.99 -12.83 9.51
C ALA A 146 -28.45 -13.21 9.22
N GLU A 147 -29.08 -12.64 8.20
CA GLU A 147 -30.44 -13.01 7.76
C GLU A 147 -30.51 -14.45 7.29
N ALA A 148 -29.58 -14.88 6.44
CA ALA A 148 -29.51 -16.25 5.94
C ALA A 148 -29.35 -17.30 7.06
N ARG A 149 -28.74 -16.91 8.19
CA ARG A 149 -28.62 -17.74 9.40
C ARG A 149 -29.80 -17.64 10.36
N GLY A 150 -30.86 -16.91 10.00
CA GLY A 150 -32.04 -16.70 10.85
C GLY A 150 -31.80 -15.70 12.00
N TRP A 151 -30.74 -14.91 11.97
CA TRP A 151 -30.39 -13.95 13.02
C TRP A 151 -30.99 -12.55 12.75
N SER A 152 -32.30 -12.46 12.54
CA SER A 152 -32.97 -11.22 12.09
C SER A 152 -32.72 -10.01 13.00
N TYR A 153 -32.62 -10.19 14.31
CA TYR A 153 -32.27 -9.10 15.24
C TYR A 153 -30.85 -8.56 15.00
N ARG A 154 -29.88 -9.45 14.76
CA ARG A 154 -28.49 -9.06 14.48
C ARG A 154 -28.39 -8.37 13.12
N ALA A 155 -29.07 -8.88 12.11
CA ALA A 155 -29.10 -8.25 10.79
C ALA A 155 -29.65 -6.82 10.83
N ARG A 156 -30.79 -6.61 11.52
CA ARG A 156 -31.33 -5.26 11.78
C ARG A 156 -30.33 -4.38 12.52
N THR A 157 -29.69 -4.91 13.56
CA THR A 157 -28.68 -4.16 14.32
C THR A 157 -27.50 -3.74 13.44
N ILE A 158 -26.98 -4.65 12.62
CA ILE A 158 -25.88 -4.38 11.69
C ILE A 158 -26.29 -3.28 10.69
N ASN A 159 -27.48 -3.38 10.09
CA ASN A 159 -27.98 -2.36 9.16
C ASN A 159 -28.20 -0.98 9.79
N MET A 160 -28.36 -0.88 11.11
CA MET A 160 -28.51 0.39 11.83
C MET A 160 -27.17 1.03 12.25
N ILE A 161 -26.03 0.35 12.08
CA ILE A 161 -24.73 0.90 12.47
C ILE A 161 -24.39 2.10 11.57
N ARG A 162 -24.28 3.29 12.16
CA ARG A 162 -23.79 4.47 11.46
C ARG A 162 -22.28 4.36 11.23
N LEU A 163 -21.85 4.38 9.97
CA LEU A 163 -20.43 4.32 9.61
C LEU A 163 -19.74 5.67 9.76
N VAL A 164 -20.48 6.75 9.52
CA VAL A 164 -20.02 8.12 9.77
C VAL A 164 -20.76 8.66 10.98
N SER A 165 -20.01 9.14 11.96
CA SER A 165 -20.54 9.81 13.16
C SER A 165 -19.70 11.05 13.45
N PRO A 166 -20.29 12.13 14.00
CA PRO A 166 -19.53 13.29 14.43
C PRO A 166 -18.40 12.86 15.37
N ALA A 167 -17.19 13.38 15.15
CA ALA A 167 -16.07 13.16 16.05
C ALA A 167 -16.48 13.59 17.46
N ARG A 168 -16.37 12.69 18.44
CA ARG A 168 -16.52 13.05 19.85
C ARG A 168 -15.27 13.82 20.28
N SER A 169 -15.41 14.71 21.26
CA SER A 169 -14.32 15.56 21.77
C SER A 169 -13.14 14.80 22.39
N TRP A 170 -13.28 13.48 22.60
CA TRP A 170 -12.22 12.64 23.14
C TRP A 170 -11.54 11.84 22.03
N ILE A 171 -10.27 12.14 21.79
CA ILE A 171 -9.39 11.38 20.91
C ILE A 171 -8.39 10.63 21.81
N PRO A 172 -8.41 9.29 21.80
CA PRO A 172 -7.43 8.49 22.52
C PRO A 172 -6.02 8.67 21.94
N ASP A 173 -5.00 8.52 22.77
CA ASP A 173 -3.62 8.44 22.28
C ASP A 173 -3.41 7.15 21.49
N LEU A 174 -3.30 7.30 20.17
CA LEU A 174 -3.13 6.18 19.25
C LEU A 174 -1.67 5.90 18.90
N ARG A 175 -0.68 6.66 19.41
CA ARG A 175 0.72 6.58 18.96
C ARG A 175 1.29 5.16 19.01
N ALA A 176 1.01 4.42 20.09
CA ALA A 176 1.46 3.03 20.26
C ALA A 176 0.89 2.04 19.22
N PHE A 177 -0.17 2.41 18.50
CA PHE A 177 -0.85 1.57 17.51
C PHE A 177 -0.43 1.89 16.07
N LEU A 178 0.21 3.05 15.84
CA LEU A 178 0.51 3.56 14.50
C LEU A 178 1.83 3.02 13.93
N PHE A 179 2.83 2.80 14.79
CA PHE A 179 4.14 2.31 14.39
C PHE A 179 4.06 0.97 13.62
N PRO A 180 5.00 0.74 12.67
CA PRO A 180 5.09 -0.52 11.96
C PRO A 180 5.46 -1.64 12.93
N LEU A 181 4.99 -2.85 12.64
CA LEU A 181 5.26 -4.03 13.45
C LEU A 181 6.66 -4.55 13.11
N VAL A 182 7.64 -4.26 13.96
CA VAL A 182 9.02 -4.72 13.75
C VAL A 182 9.27 -6.04 14.49
N PRO A 183 10.15 -6.93 13.99
CA PRO A 183 10.39 -8.24 14.61
C PRO A 183 10.75 -8.18 16.10
N ALA A 184 11.45 -7.13 16.54
CA ALA A 184 11.76 -6.92 17.96
C ALA A 184 10.51 -6.84 18.86
N GLN A 185 9.38 -6.37 18.32
CA GLN A 185 8.10 -6.28 19.03
C GLN A 185 7.36 -7.62 19.12
N PHE A 186 7.72 -8.61 18.30
CA PHE A 186 7.05 -9.91 18.28
C PHE A 186 7.32 -10.71 19.56
N ARG A 187 8.42 -10.41 20.27
CA ARG A 187 8.76 -11.05 21.55
C ARG A 187 7.85 -10.62 22.72
N ALA A 188 7.04 -9.57 22.56
CA ALA A 188 6.18 -9.02 23.61
C ALA A 188 4.72 -8.89 23.15
N VAL A 189 4.15 -9.98 22.61
CA VAL A 189 2.77 -10.07 22.11
C VAL A 189 1.73 -9.57 23.13
N GLU A 190 2.00 -9.69 24.44
CA GLU A 190 1.13 -9.21 25.53
C GLU A 190 1.21 -7.70 25.82
N GLY A 191 1.88 -6.91 24.97
CA GLY A 191 1.96 -5.46 25.11
C GLY A 191 0.62 -4.72 24.90
N VAL A 192 0.70 -3.42 24.61
CA VAL A 192 -0.47 -2.53 24.45
C VAL A 192 -1.50 -3.08 23.45
N LEU A 193 -1.04 -3.71 22.35
CA LEU A 193 -1.91 -4.32 21.34
C LEU A 193 -2.68 -5.54 21.89
N GLY A 194 -2.01 -6.42 22.64
CA GLY A 194 -2.64 -7.59 23.26
C GLY A 194 -3.67 -7.21 24.34
N ALA A 195 -3.38 -6.16 25.11
CA ALA A 195 -4.32 -5.60 26.08
C ALA A 195 -5.57 -5.04 25.39
N ALA A 196 -5.40 -4.26 24.31
CA ALA A 196 -6.51 -3.71 23.53
C ALA A 196 -7.36 -4.82 22.88
N ALA A 197 -6.74 -5.84 22.29
CA ALA A 197 -7.44 -6.99 21.71
C ALA A 197 -8.24 -7.77 22.77
N SER A 198 -7.68 -7.94 23.96
CA SER A 198 -8.36 -8.62 25.07
C SER A 198 -9.56 -7.80 25.57
N GLY A 199 -9.42 -6.48 25.71
CA GLY A 199 -10.55 -5.59 26.01
C GLY A 199 -11.64 -5.63 24.95
N TYR A 200 -11.28 -5.59 23.66
CA TYR A 200 -12.24 -5.74 22.57
C TYR A 200 -13.00 -7.07 22.64
N ARG A 201 -12.30 -8.19 22.85
CA ARG A 201 -12.93 -9.52 22.95
C ARG A 201 -13.87 -9.64 24.15
N ARG A 202 -13.53 -9.06 25.31
CA ARG A 202 -14.45 -8.99 26.46
C ARG A 202 -15.70 -8.18 26.13
N ALA A 203 -15.55 -6.99 25.55
CA ALA A 203 -16.67 -6.15 25.17
C ALA A 203 -17.61 -6.84 24.16
N VAL A 204 -17.04 -7.49 23.14
CA VAL A 204 -17.80 -8.27 22.14
C VAL A 204 -18.48 -9.50 22.79
N SER A 205 -17.80 -10.22 23.69
CA SER A 205 -18.40 -11.36 24.42
C SER A 205 -19.61 -10.92 25.23
N ALA A 206 -19.49 -9.85 26.03
CA ALA A 206 -20.58 -9.29 26.82
C ALA A 206 -21.78 -8.90 25.93
N LEU A 207 -21.52 -8.27 24.78
CA LEU A 207 -22.55 -7.95 23.78
C LEU A 207 -23.28 -9.19 23.25
N ARG A 208 -22.57 -10.30 23.02
CA ARG A 208 -23.17 -11.54 22.48
C ARG A 208 -24.14 -12.19 23.46
N VAL A 209 -23.90 -12.05 24.76
CA VAL A 209 -24.75 -12.62 25.83
C VAL A 209 -25.71 -11.60 26.45
N GLY A 210 -25.80 -10.39 25.89
CA GLY A 210 -26.71 -9.34 26.37
C GLY A 210 -26.32 -8.71 27.71
N GLN A 211 -25.06 -8.85 28.13
CA GLN A 211 -24.54 -8.27 29.36
C GLN A 211 -24.10 -6.82 29.17
N ARG A 212 -24.10 -6.07 30.28
CA ARG A 212 -23.48 -4.74 30.33
C ARG A 212 -21.97 -4.90 30.15
N ARG A 213 -21.38 -4.00 29.38
CA ARG A 213 -19.94 -3.99 29.09
C ARG A 213 -19.23 -3.26 30.22
N ASP A 214 -18.05 -3.74 30.59
CA ASP A 214 -17.20 -3.10 31.60
C ASP A 214 -16.50 -1.86 31.02
N GLU A 215 -16.11 -1.92 29.74
CA GLU A 215 -15.43 -0.83 29.06
C GLU A 215 -16.39 0.28 28.55
N PRO A 216 -16.09 1.57 28.83
CA PRO A 216 -16.83 2.71 28.27
C PRO A 216 -16.92 2.69 26.74
N SER A 217 -18.03 3.16 26.18
CA SER A 217 -18.26 3.18 24.73
C SER A 217 -17.24 4.01 23.95
N GLU A 218 -16.67 5.00 24.62
CA GLU A 218 -15.64 5.90 24.14
C GLU A 218 -14.36 5.13 23.78
N LEU A 219 -14.02 4.07 24.52
CA LEU A 219 -12.80 3.30 24.30
C LEU A 219 -12.89 2.35 23.10
N TRP A 220 -14.10 2.06 22.60
CA TRP A 220 -14.29 1.00 21.62
C TRP A 220 -13.59 1.20 20.28
N PRO A 221 -13.50 2.42 19.71
CA PRO A 221 -12.71 2.64 18.52
C PRO A 221 -11.24 2.20 18.71
N VAL A 222 -10.64 2.50 19.87
CA VAL A 222 -9.26 2.07 20.20
C VAL A 222 -9.17 0.57 20.39
N LEU A 223 -10.10 -0.02 21.13
CA LEU A 223 -10.09 -1.45 21.38
C LEU A 223 -10.25 -2.23 20.07
N SER A 224 -11.16 -1.78 19.21
CA SER A 224 -11.37 -2.34 17.87
C SER A 224 -10.12 -2.15 17.01
N PHE A 225 -9.62 -0.92 16.87
CA PHE A 225 -8.41 -0.63 16.10
C PHE A 225 -7.20 -1.45 16.59
N GLY A 226 -7.00 -1.48 17.91
CA GLY A 226 -5.97 -2.27 18.57
C GLY A 226 -6.12 -3.77 18.36
N ASN A 227 -7.35 -4.31 18.35
CA ASN A 227 -7.61 -5.69 18.00
C ASN A 227 -7.17 -6.00 16.56
N GLN A 228 -7.44 -5.09 15.60
CA GLN A 228 -7.04 -5.30 14.21
C GLN A 228 -5.51 -5.20 14.04
N ARG A 229 -4.87 -4.27 14.75
CA ARG A 229 -3.40 -4.20 14.84
C ARG A 229 -2.80 -5.46 15.46
N PHE A 230 -3.40 -5.98 16.52
CA PHE A 230 -2.98 -7.22 17.15
C PHE A 230 -3.11 -8.43 16.22
N ARG A 231 -4.17 -8.51 15.42
CA ARG A 231 -4.30 -9.55 14.40
C ARG A 231 -3.20 -9.48 13.34
N ALA A 232 -2.85 -8.27 12.88
CA ALA A 232 -1.72 -8.08 11.97
C ALA A 232 -0.40 -8.55 12.61
N LEU A 233 -0.19 -8.28 13.91
CA LEU A 233 0.97 -8.75 14.68
C LEU A 233 1.06 -10.28 14.69
N ILE A 234 -0.02 -10.97 15.03
CA ILE A 234 -0.03 -12.44 15.07
C ILE A 234 0.25 -13.04 13.69
N LEU A 235 -0.28 -12.44 12.62
CA LEU A 235 -0.03 -12.91 11.26
C LEU A 235 1.43 -12.69 10.84
N ALA A 236 1.98 -11.51 11.12
CA ALA A 236 3.39 -11.21 10.83
C ALA A 236 4.35 -12.10 11.62
N GLU A 237 4.06 -12.34 12.91
CA GLU A 237 4.84 -13.25 13.75
C GLU A 237 4.78 -14.69 13.22
N HIS A 238 3.59 -15.16 12.82
CA HIS A 238 3.45 -16.48 12.23
C HIS A 238 4.22 -16.60 10.90
N ALA A 239 4.13 -15.61 10.02
CA ALA A 239 4.87 -15.59 8.77
C ALA A 239 6.39 -15.63 9.00
N LEU A 240 6.89 -14.87 9.97
CA LEU A 240 8.30 -14.87 10.37
C LEU A 240 8.74 -16.25 10.88
N LYS A 241 7.94 -16.90 11.74
CA LYS A 241 8.25 -18.24 12.26
C LYS A 241 8.29 -19.29 11.15
N VAL A 242 7.34 -19.24 10.21
CA VAL A 242 7.35 -20.13 9.04
C VAL A 242 8.60 -19.89 8.18
N GLU A 243 9.00 -18.64 7.96
CA GLU A 243 10.22 -18.33 7.22
C GLU A 243 11.48 -18.81 7.94
N GLN A 244 11.53 -18.68 9.28
CA GLN A 244 12.60 -19.23 10.12
C GLN A 244 12.71 -20.74 10.02
N GLU A 245 11.58 -21.46 10.11
CA GLU A 245 11.53 -22.92 10.00
C GLU A 245 11.97 -23.41 8.62
N VAL A 246 11.57 -22.70 7.55
CA VAL A 246 11.87 -23.09 6.17
C VAL A 246 13.31 -22.77 5.77
N LEU A 247 13.84 -21.61 6.18
CA LEU A 247 15.19 -21.19 5.82
C LEU A 247 16.26 -21.81 6.75
N GLY A 248 15.89 -22.20 7.97
CA GLY A 248 16.81 -22.80 8.94
C GLY A 248 18.03 -21.90 9.18
N ASP A 249 19.22 -22.45 9.05
CA ASP A 249 20.49 -21.71 9.21
C ASP A 249 20.69 -20.57 8.21
N ARG A 250 19.92 -20.53 7.12
CA ARG A 250 19.94 -19.43 6.14
C ARG A 250 19.07 -18.24 6.54
N PHE A 251 18.26 -18.37 7.59
CA PHE A 251 17.45 -17.26 8.10
C PHE A 251 18.34 -16.24 8.82
N ASP A 252 18.29 -14.99 8.39
CA ASP A 252 19.02 -13.89 9.02
C ASP A 252 18.03 -12.89 9.68
N GLU A 253 17.85 -13.00 11.01
CA GLU A 253 17.00 -12.07 11.77
C GLU A 253 17.52 -10.62 11.68
N MET A 254 18.85 -10.45 11.67
CA MET A 254 19.48 -9.14 11.51
C MET A 254 19.29 -8.61 10.08
N GLY A 255 19.16 -9.51 9.10
CA GLY A 255 18.85 -9.21 7.71
C GLY A 255 17.54 -8.45 7.53
N VAL A 256 16.48 -8.82 8.27
CA VAL A 256 15.19 -8.11 8.26
C VAL A 256 15.34 -6.67 8.78
N GLN A 257 16.08 -6.48 9.87
CA GLN A 257 16.34 -5.15 10.43
C GLN A 257 17.23 -4.30 9.53
N LYS A 258 18.24 -4.93 8.91
CA LYS A 258 19.14 -4.30 7.95
C LYS A 258 18.37 -3.81 6.73
N LEU A 259 17.52 -4.66 6.14
CA LEU A 259 16.69 -4.29 5.00
C LEU A 259 15.73 -3.14 5.35
N ALA A 260 15.13 -3.18 6.54
CA ALA A 260 14.31 -2.08 7.04
C ALA A 260 15.10 -0.76 7.18
N THR A 261 16.35 -0.84 7.62
CA THR A 261 17.23 0.33 7.73
C THR A 261 17.59 0.88 6.35
N GLU A 262 17.94 0.01 5.39
CA GLU A 262 18.26 0.38 4.01
C GLU A 262 17.07 1.04 3.32
N ALA A 263 15.85 0.54 3.54
CA ALA A 263 14.62 1.14 3.04
C ALA A 263 14.41 2.56 3.58
N VAL A 264 14.66 2.79 4.87
CA VAL A 264 14.58 4.13 5.48
C VAL A 264 15.64 5.04 4.86
N LEU A 265 16.90 4.61 4.80
CA LEU A 265 17.98 5.44 4.23
C LEU A 265 17.69 5.85 2.78
N ALA A 266 17.24 4.92 1.95
CA ALA A 266 16.89 5.19 0.55
C ALA A 266 15.65 6.11 0.43
N GLY A 267 14.62 5.87 1.25
CA GLY A 267 13.41 6.69 1.28
C GLY A 267 13.67 8.12 1.76
N GLU A 268 14.46 8.31 2.81
CA GLU A 268 14.81 9.64 3.31
C GLU A 268 15.73 10.39 2.34
N MET A 269 16.66 9.71 1.65
CA MET A 269 17.45 10.36 0.60
C MET A 269 16.57 10.80 -0.58
N ALA A 270 15.58 9.99 -0.97
CA ALA A 270 14.59 10.38 -1.97
C ALA A 270 13.78 11.61 -1.51
N ALA A 271 13.35 11.67 -0.24
CA ALA A 271 12.65 12.83 0.31
C ALA A 271 13.52 14.11 0.28
N MET A 272 14.81 13.99 0.64
CA MET A 272 15.77 15.09 0.56
C MET A 272 15.95 15.59 -0.87
N LEU A 273 16.09 14.68 -1.85
CA LEU A 273 16.16 15.04 -3.27
C LEU A 273 14.88 15.72 -3.76
N ALA A 274 13.70 15.25 -3.32
CA ALA A 274 12.44 15.89 -3.64
C ALA A 274 12.43 17.36 -3.17
N LEU A 275 12.87 17.61 -1.92
CA LEU A 275 12.96 18.95 -1.36
C LEU A 275 13.96 19.84 -2.12
N TRP A 276 15.18 19.35 -2.38
CA TRP A 276 16.20 20.11 -3.10
C TRP A 276 15.78 20.44 -4.54
N LEU A 277 15.12 19.51 -5.22
CA LEU A 277 14.59 19.72 -6.57
C LEU A 277 13.39 20.67 -6.60
N ARG A 278 12.53 20.64 -5.56
CA ARG A 278 11.41 21.59 -5.38
C ARG A 278 11.91 23.02 -5.19
N GLN A 279 13.00 23.19 -4.43
CA GLN A 279 13.60 24.50 -4.13
C GLN A 279 14.42 25.10 -5.28
N LYS A 280 14.84 24.28 -6.26
CA LYS A 280 15.53 24.76 -7.46
C LYS A 280 14.59 25.65 -8.28
N SER A 281 15.12 26.72 -8.89
CA SER A 281 14.35 27.67 -9.69
C SER A 281 13.46 26.96 -10.71
N GLY A 282 12.13 27.09 -10.55
CA GLY A 282 11.15 26.50 -11.45
C GLY A 282 10.62 25.11 -11.09
N ALA A 283 10.80 24.64 -9.84
CA ALA A 283 10.24 23.39 -9.29
C ALA A 283 10.37 22.19 -10.24
N HIS A 284 11.51 21.50 -10.19
CA HIS A 284 11.81 20.46 -11.18
C HIS A 284 10.78 19.32 -11.13
N PRO A 285 10.21 18.85 -12.27
CA PRO A 285 9.21 17.76 -12.29
C PRO A 285 9.66 16.41 -11.71
N ALA A 286 10.96 16.22 -11.46
CA ALA A 286 11.49 15.04 -10.79
C ALA A 286 11.28 15.09 -9.27
N ALA A 287 10.97 16.28 -8.72
CA ALA A 287 10.68 16.48 -7.31
C ALA A 287 9.47 15.64 -6.86
N ASP A 288 8.36 15.71 -7.61
CA ASP A 288 7.17 14.89 -7.34
C ASP A 288 7.46 13.39 -7.45
N ALA A 289 8.29 12.98 -8.42
CA ALA A 289 8.66 11.59 -8.60
C ALA A 289 9.44 11.05 -7.38
N PHE A 290 10.38 11.82 -6.84
CA PHE A 290 11.08 11.46 -5.62
C PHE A 290 10.19 11.50 -4.38
N ALA A 291 9.27 12.47 -4.28
CA ALA A 291 8.32 12.55 -3.18
C ALA A 291 7.43 11.29 -3.12
N VAL A 292 6.85 10.88 -4.25
CA VAL A 292 6.02 9.67 -4.34
C VAL A 292 6.86 8.42 -4.09
N THR A 293 8.11 8.40 -4.54
CA THR A 293 9.03 7.29 -4.27
C THR A 293 9.31 7.12 -2.78
N ALA A 294 9.60 8.21 -2.07
CA ALA A 294 9.86 8.19 -0.63
C ALA A 294 8.63 7.69 0.15
N SER A 295 7.45 8.29 -0.11
CA SER A 295 6.19 7.89 0.51
C SER A 295 5.82 6.43 0.19
N GLY A 296 6.02 6.02 -1.07
CA GLY A 296 5.74 4.68 -1.56
C GLY A 296 6.67 3.62 -0.96
N LEU A 297 7.98 3.88 -0.85
CA LEU A 297 8.92 2.93 -0.26
C LEU A 297 8.68 2.76 1.25
N ARG A 298 8.43 3.88 1.97
CA ARG A 298 8.07 3.84 3.40
C ARG A 298 6.81 3.01 3.63
N SER A 299 5.77 3.24 2.82
CA SER A 299 4.52 2.47 2.84
C SER A 299 4.76 0.99 2.52
N ALA A 300 5.58 0.69 1.51
CA ALA A 300 5.91 -0.67 1.11
C ALA A 300 6.61 -1.44 2.23
N GLN A 301 7.61 -0.82 2.87
CA GLN A 301 8.34 -1.39 3.99
C GLN A 301 7.39 -1.71 5.15
N TRP A 302 6.52 -0.77 5.52
CA TRP A 302 5.58 -0.94 6.64
C TRP A 302 4.60 -2.08 6.39
N LEU A 303 4.08 -2.21 5.17
CA LEU A 303 3.19 -3.30 4.78
C LEU A 303 3.94 -4.63 4.69
N TRP A 304 5.18 -4.65 4.20
CA TRP A 304 6.00 -5.85 4.08
C TRP A 304 6.31 -6.45 5.46
N LEU A 305 6.66 -5.61 6.44
CA LEU A 305 6.86 -6.02 7.84
C LEU A 305 5.61 -6.65 8.48
N GLU A 306 4.43 -6.28 7.98
CA GLU A 306 3.13 -6.81 8.41
C GLU A 306 2.65 -8.00 7.57
N ASP A 307 3.56 -8.59 6.77
CA ASP A 307 3.30 -9.67 5.83
C ASP A 307 2.26 -9.31 4.75
N ASP A 308 1.98 -8.04 4.48
CA ASP A 308 0.94 -7.58 3.55
C ASP A 308 1.45 -7.47 2.10
N ASP A 309 0.84 -8.23 1.18
CA ASP A 309 1.25 -8.27 -0.23
C ASP A 309 1.04 -6.95 -0.96
N ARG A 310 0.19 -6.07 -0.43
CA ARG A 310 0.00 -4.70 -0.98
C ARG A 310 1.25 -3.84 -0.87
N ALA A 311 2.24 -4.27 -0.08
CA ALA A 311 3.59 -3.73 -0.15
C ALA A 311 4.13 -3.71 -1.59
N MET A 312 3.88 -4.77 -2.37
CA MET A 312 4.32 -4.86 -3.77
C MET A 312 3.57 -3.87 -4.67
N GLY A 313 2.31 -3.57 -4.36
CA GLY A 313 1.55 -2.50 -5.02
C GLY A 313 2.17 -1.12 -4.79
N CYS A 314 2.73 -0.87 -3.60
CA CYS A 314 3.49 0.35 -3.32
C CYS A 314 4.82 0.38 -4.09
N LEU A 315 5.51 -0.77 -4.22
CA LEU A 315 6.74 -0.89 -5.00
C LEU A 315 6.53 -0.65 -6.50
N ARG A 316 5.33 -0.92 -7.03
CA ARG A 316 4.98 -0.48 -8.39
C ARG A 316 5.08 1.04 -8.52
N CYS A 317 4.52 1.80 -7.58
CA CYS A 317 4.64 3.25 -7.61
C CYS A 317 6.11 3.67 -7.56
N VAL A 318 6.92 3.02 -6.72
CA VAL A 318 8.38 3.27 -6.64
C VAL A 318 9.06 3.07 -8.00
N ILE A 319 8.93 1.91 -8.65
CA ILE A 319 9.65 1.67 -9.92
C ILE A 319 9.21 2.63 -11.03
N GLU A 320 7.91 2.95 -11.11
CA GLU A 320 7.36 3.88 -12.09
C GLU A 320 7.93 5.30 -11.88
N GLN A 321 8.01 5.77 -10.63
CA GLN A 321 8.49 7.11 -10.32
C GLN A 321 10.02 7.23 -10.34
N VAL A 322 10.76 6.21 -9.93
CA VAL A 322 12.22 6.19 -10.11
C VAL A 322 12.57 6.21 -11.59
N ALA A 323 11.83 5.49 -12.43
CA ALA A 323 12.01 5.57 -13.87
C ALA A 323 11.69 6.97 -14.43
N ARG A 324 10.65 7.64 -13.92
CA ARG A 324 10.37 9.05 -14.25
C ARG A 324 11.53 9.97 -13.86
N ALA A 325 12.04 9.87 -12.63
CA ALA A 325 13.18 10.65 -12.15
C ALA A 325 14.44 10.40 -13.00
N ARG A 326 14.76 9.14 -13.30
CA ARG A 326 15.88 8.77 -14.17
C ARG A 326 15.74 9.32 -15.59
N THR A 327 14.52 9.27 -16.15
CA THR A 327 14.26 9.80 -17.49
C THR A 327 14.50 11.31 -17.53
N TRP A 328 14.06 12.04 -16.51
CA TRP A 328 14.36 13.48 -16.37
C TRP A 328 15.86 13.77 -16.31
N ARG A 329 16.63 12.97 -15.56
CA ARG A 329 18.09 13.14 -15.45
C ARG A 329 18.84 12.83 -16.74
N THR A 330 18.49 11.73 -17.39
CA THR A 330 19.28 11.17 -18.50
C THR A 330 18.77 11.59 -19.89
N ARG A 331 17.48 11.90 -20.02
CA ARG A 331 16.79 12.18 -21.29
C ARG A 331 15.68 13.23 -21.12
N PRO A 332 16.01 14.48 -20.71
CA PRO A 332 15.01 15.51 -20.38
C PRO A 332 14.03 15.82 -21.52
N ASP A 333 14.48 15.86 -22.78
CA ASP A 333 13.58 16.09 -23.94
C ASP A 333 12.55 14.97 -24.12
N ARG A 334 12.91 13.74 -23.78
CA ARG A 334 11.96 12.62 -23.78
C ARG A 334 11.01 12.75 -22.58
N ALA A 335 11.52 13.09 -21.41
CA ALA A 335 10.70 13.29 -20.22
C ALA A 335 9.63 14.35 -20.44
N ALA A 336 9.99 15.52 -20.97
CA ALA A 336 9.06 16.60 -21.30
C ALA A 336 7.93 16.15 -22.25
N ARG A 337 8.25 15.32 -23.25
CA ARG A 337 7.26 14.76 -24.18
C ARG A 337 6.31 13.76 -23.52
N ILE A 338 6.81 12.92 -22.61
CA ILE A 338 5.98 11.97 -21.88
C ILE A 338 5.04 12.74 -20.95
N GLU A 339 5.57 13.72 -20.20
CA GLU A 339 4.83 14.57 -19.26
C GLU A 339 3.70 15.35 -19.94
N ALA A 340 3.95 15.92 -21.13
CA ALA A 340 2.97 16.68 -21.88
C ALA A 340 1.83 15.83 -22.49
N SER A 341 1.98 14.50 -22.53
CA SER A 341 1.02 13.60 -23.15
C SER A 341 -0.01 13.08 -22.14
N SER A 342 -1.28 13.42 -22.34
CA SER A 342 -2.39 12.84 -21.56
C SER A 342 -2.62 11.35 -21.81
N LYS A 343 -1.98 10.79 -22.85
CA LYS A 343 -2.00 9.35 -23.17
C LYS A 343 -0.79 8.60 -22.60
N SER A 344 0.11 9.30 -21.92
CA SER A 344 1.26 8.66 -21.29
C SER A 344 0.80 7.64 -20.25
N SER A 345 1.48 6.51 -20.25
CA SER A 345 1.30 5.42 -19.30
C SER A 345 2.58 5.23 -18.50
N PRO A 346 2.53 4.58 -17.34
CA PRO A 346 3.74 4.33 -16.57
C PRO A 346 4.81 3.52 -17.31
N ARG A 347 4.39 2.72 -18.30
CA ARG A 347 5.30 1.99 -19.19
C ARG A 347 6.21 2.94 -19.99
N ASP A 348 5.74 4.11 -20.37
CA ASP A 348 6.52 5.07 -21.15
C ASP A 348 7.72 5.60 -20.34
N TRP A 349 7.57 5.74 -19.02
CA TRP A 349 8.65 6.09 -18.09
C TRP A 349 9.67 4.96 -17.93
N ILE A 350 9.20 3.71 -17.76
CA ILE A 350 10.08 2.53 -17.70
C ILE A 350 10.91 2.39 -18.98
N GLU A 351 10.28 2.58 -20.16
CA GLU A 351 11.00 2.58 -21.43
C GLU A 351 11.92 3.81 -21.59
N GLY A 352 11.50 4.97 -21.08
CA GLY A 352 12.28 6.21 -21.02
C GLY A 352 13.59 6.05 -20.27
N ALA A 353 13.54 5.39 -19.12
CA ALA A 353 14.66 5.07 -18.24
C ALA A 353 15.65 4.05 -18.83
N GLY A 354 15.27 3.36 -19.92
CA GLY A 354 16.03 2.25 -20.49
C GLY A 354 15.74 0.89 -19.84
N TRP A 355 14.70 0.81 -19.01
CA TRP A 355 14.36 -0.38 -18.21
C TRP A 355 13.25 -1.23 -18.80
N LYS A 356 13.07 -1.21 -20.13
CA LYS A 356 12.03 -1.99 -20.83
C LYS A 356 12.03 -3.48 -20.45
N ARG A 357 13.21 -4.06 -20.16
CA ARG A 357 13.36 -5.46 -19.74
C ARG A 357 12.75 -5.75 -18.35
N LEU A 358 12.56 -4.75 -17.50
CA LEU A 358 11.87 -4.88 -16.21
C LEU A 358 10.34 -4.95 -16.32
N ASN A 359 9.78 -5.07 -17.52
CA ASN A 359 8.33 -5.11 -17.71
C ASN A 359 7.65 -6.29 -16.99
N LEU A 360 8.32 -7.44 -16.83
CA LEU A 360 7.79 -8.55 -16.03
C LEU A 360 7.62 -8.12 -14.55
N LEU A 361 8.66 -7.53 -13.97
CA LEU A 361 8.63 -7.02 -12.60
C LEU A 361 7.53 -5.97 -12.44
N ASN A 362 7.47 -4.97 -13.32
CA ASN A 362 6.45 -3.92 -13.24
C ASN A 362 5.02 -4.48 -13.32
N ARG A 363 4.77 -5.45 -14.20
CA ARG A 363 3.46 -6.11 -14.30
C ARG A 363 3.14 -6.95 -13.07
N ALA A 364 4.12 -7.70 -12.54
CA ALA A 364 3.93 -8.50 -11.33
C ALA A 364 3.59 -7.61 -10.13
N LEU A 365 4.33 -6.53 -9.91
CA LEU A 365 4.03 -5.53 -8.87
C LEU A 365 2.65 -4.90 -9.07
N GLY A 366 2.25 -4.67 -10.32
CA GLY A 366 0.93 -4.13 -10.67
C GLY A 366 -0.24 -5.01 -10.29
N GLU A 367 -0.12 -6.34 -10.35
CA GLU A 367 -1.20 -7.24 -9.93
C GLU A 367 -1.54 -7.06 -8.43
N PHE A 368 -0.56 -6.71 -7.58
CA PHE A 368 -0.76 -6.44 -6.15
C PHE A 368 -1.39 -5.07 -5.85
N ALA A 369 -1.38 -4.15 -6.81
CA ALA A 369 -2.07 -2.86 -6.69
C ALA A 369 -3.59 -2.96 -7.00
N HIS A 370 -4.05 -4.16 -7.41
CA HIS A 370 -5.41 -4.39 -7.84
C HIS A 370 -6.12 -5.46 -6.99
N GLY A 371 -7.38 -5.20 -6.63
CA GLY A 371 -8.21 -6.10 -5.81
C GLY A 371 -9.34 -6.80 -6.56
N SER A 372 -9.44 -6.60 -7.87
CA SER A 372 -10.51 -7.18 -8.70
C SER A 372 -10.41 -8.71 -8.80
N THR A 373 -11.49 -9.40 -9.15
CA THR A 373 -11.46 -10.85 -9.44
C THR A 373 -10.58 -11.23 -10.63
N ARG A 374 -10.14 -10.24 -11.42
CA ARG A 374 -9.24 -10.43 -12.56
C ARG A 374 -7.75 -10.38 -12.17
N SER A 375 -7.41 -9.92 -10.97
CA SER A 375 -6.02 -9.96 -10.49
C SER A 375 -5.70 -11.31 -9.87
N ASN A 376 -4.47 -11.79 -10.09
CA ASN A 376 -4.01 -13.07 -9.57
C ASN A 376 -2.71 -12.90 -8.79
N TRP A 377 -2.85 -12.63 -7.48
CA TRP A 377 -1.70 -12.41 -6.60
C TRP A 377 -0.82 -13.65 -6.47
N ASN A 378 -1.36 -14.87 -6.65
CA ASN A 378 -0.54 -16.09 -6.59
C ASN A 378 0.40 -16.16 -7.79
N VAL A 379 -0.12 -15.95 -9.00
CA VAL A 379 0.69 -15.94 -10.23
C VAL A 379 1.67 -14.76 -10.23
N ALA A 380 1.28 -13.62 -9.65
CA ALA A 380 2.18 -12.50 -9.46
C ALA A 380 3.33 -12.84 -8.49
N ARG A 381 3.07 -13.60 -7.42
CA ARG A 381 4.14 -14.12 -6.54
C ARG A 381 5.06 -15.05 -7.31
N ASP A 382 4.54 -15.98 -8.11
CA ASP A 382 5.36 -16.88 -8.94
C ASP A 382 6.28 -16.10 -9.90
N ALA A 383 5.79 -14.99 -10.46
CA ALA A 383 6.61 -14.09 -11.27
C ALA A 383 7.73 -13.41 -10.45
N LEU A 384 7.45 -12.97 -9.21
CA LEU A 384 8.51 -12.46 -8.32
C LEU A 384 9.53 -13.55 -7.99
N VAL A 385 9.08 -14.80 -7.82
CA VAL A 385 9.96 -15.94 -7.55
C VAL A 385 10.90 -16.18 -8.72
N ALA A 386 10.36 -16.17 -9.95
CA ALA A 386 11.12 -16.38 -11.18
C ALA A 386 12.21 -15.32 -11.43
N LEU A 387 12.10 -14.13 -10.83
CA LEU A 387 13.08 -13.04 -10.98
C LEU A 387 14.32 -13.20 -10.09
N GLN A 388 14.26 -14.07 -9.09
CA GLN A 388 15.37 -14.33 -8.18
C GLN A 388 16.50 -15.06 -8.90
N SER A 389 17.74 -14.82 -8.48
CA SER A 389 18.91 -15.56 -8.97
C SER A 389 18.88 -17.04 -8.58
N ASN A 390 18.22 -17.36 -7.47
CA ASN A 390 18.08 -18.71 -6.93
C ASN A 390 16.65 -19.26 -7.11
N ALA A 391 15.95 -18.88 -8.20
CA ALA A 391 14.56 -19.24 -8.44
C ALA A 391 14.26 -20.75 -8.45
N GLU A 392 15.28 -21.59 -8.63
CA GLU A 392 15.18 -23.06 -8.64
C GLU A 392 15.22 -23.69 -7.24
N GLU A 393 15.60 -22.93 -6.21
CA GLU A 393 15.59 -23.42 -4.83
C GLU A 393 14.16 -23.50 -4.29
N ASP A 394 13.82 -24.59 -3.57
CA ASP A 394 12.51 -24.77 -2.93
C ASP A 394 12.13 -23.62 -1.97
N THR A 395 13.14 -22.91 -1.46
CA THR A 395 12.98 -21.77 -0.56
C THR A 395 12.66 -20.46 -1.26
N ALA A 396 12.86 -20.35 -2.58
CA ALA A 396 12.68 -19.11 -3.33
C ALA A 396 11.24 -18.57 -3.24
N ARG A 397 10.24 -19.45 -3.08
CA ARG A 397 8.84 -19.05 -2.90
C ARG A 397 8.58 -18.19 -1.66
N HIS A 398 9.45 -18.25 -0.67
CA HIS A 398 9.32 -17.49 0.58
C HIS A 398 10.00 -16.12 0.51
N THR A 399 11.01 -15.96 -0.35
CA THR A 399 11.87 -14.77 -0.41
C THR A 399 11.56 -13.82 -1.57
N GLY A 400 10.62 -14.16 -2.47
CA GLY A 400 10.33 -13.36 -3.66
C GLY A 400 9.93 -11.89 -3.39
N ARG A 401 9.14 -11.63 -2.34
CA ARG A 401 8.78 -10.26 -1.94
C ARG A 401 9.96 -9.49 -1.35
N THR A 402 10.76 -10.16 -0.51
CA THR A 402 11.98 -9.62 0.07
C THR A 402 12.98 -9.25 -1.04
N HIS A 403 13.13 -10.12 -2.05
CA HIS A 403 13.95 -9.84 -3.23
C HIS A 403 13.44 -8.63 -4.01
N ALA A 404 12.13 -8.52 -4.26
CA ALA A 404 11.54 -7.38 -4.94
C ALA A 404 11.77 -6.06 -4.18
N LEU A 405 11.57 -6.06 -2.85
CA LEU A 405 11.84 -4.91 -2.00
C LEU A 405 13.33 -4.52 -2.03
N THR A 406 14.22 -5.49 -1.88
CA THR A 406 15.68 -5.28 -1.94
C THR A 406 16.10 -4.68 -3.28
N ALA A 407 15.58 -5.21 -4.39
CA ALA A 407 15.86 -4.69 -5.73
C ALA A 407 15.37 -3.24 -5.90
N MET A 408 14.21 -2.88 -5.34
CA MET A 408 13.70 -1.50 -5.42
C MET A 408 14.50 -0.53 -4.57
N ILE A 409 14.90 -0.94 -3.36
CA ILE A 409 15.80 -0.15 -2.51
C ILE A 409 17.10 0.11 -3.27
N PHE A 410 17.69 -0.94 -3.84
CA PHE A 410 18.94 -0.83 -4.59
C PHE A 410 18.82 0.12 -5.80
N ILE A 411 17.82 -0.07 -6.66
CA ILE A 411 17.59 0.79 -7.82
C ILE A 411 17.37 2.24 -7.41
N LEU A 412 16.58 2.48 -6.34
CA LEU A 412 16.38 3.81 -5.80
C LEU A 412 17.69 4.41 -5.29
N SER A 413 18.45 3.69 -4.47
CA SER A 413 19.70 4.17 -3.89
C SER A 413 20.71 4.57 -4.97
N VAL A 414 20.85 3.78 -6.02
CA VAL A 414 21.71 4.11 -7.19
C VAL A 414 21.23 5.38 -7.88
N GLU A 415 19.93 5.50 -8.12
CA GLU A 415 19.38 6.69 -8.78
C GLU A 415 19.49 7.94 -7.90
N CYS A 416 19.30 7.79 -6.58
CA CYS A 416 19.54 8.86 -5.62
C CYS A 416 20.99 9.33 -5.66
N ALA A 417 21.97 8.43 -5.61
CA ALA A 417 23.38 8.78 -5.69
C ALA A 417 23.71 9.59 -6.96
N ALA A 418 23.22 9.13 -8.11
CA ALA A 418 23.42 9.81 -9.38
C ALA A 418 22.75 11.19 -9.47
N TRP A 419 21.65 11.42 -8.74
CA TRP A 419 21.04 12.75 -8.61
C TRP A 419 21.78 13.64 -7.63
N VAL A 420 22.25 13.10 -6.51
CA VAL A 420 23.05 13.85 -5.52
C VAL A 420 24.31 14.43 -6.17
N ASP A 421 24.96 13.69 -7.09
CA ASP A 421 26.11 14.20 -7.85
C ASP A 421 25.82 15.50 -8.61
N SER A 422 24.56 15.72 -9.03
CA SER A 422 24.15 16.95 -9.72
C SER A 422 24.06 18.17 -8.79
N PHE A 423 24.08 17.94 -7.47
CA PHE A 423 24.12 18.97 -6.43
C PHE A 423 25.52 19.10 -5.82
N SER A 424 26.17 17.98 -5.47
CA SER A 424 27.53 17.93 -4.93
C SER A 424 28.12 16.53 -5.09
N SER A 425 29.30 16.45 -5.73
CA SER A 425 30.04 15.19 -5.88
C SER A 425 30.52 14.62 -4.54
N GLU A 426 30.87 15.48 -3.58
CA GLU A 426 31.30 15.07 -2.24
C GLU A 426 30.14 14.40 -1.47
N LEU A 427 28.93 14.96 -1.58
CA LEU A 427 27.74 14.34 -1.00
C LEU A 427 27.39 13.03 -1.70
N GLY A 428 27.58 12.96 -3.02
CA GLY A 428 27.35 11.74 -3.80
C GLY A 428 28.31 10.62 -3.40
N GLU A 429 29.58 10.90 -3.20
CA GLU A 429 30.59 9.96 -2.71
C GLU A 429 30.28 9.51 -1.27
N ALA A 430 29.95 10.45 -0.38
CA ALA A 430 29.57 10.14 0.99
C ALA A 430 28.32 9.23 1.04
N TYR A 431 27.31 9.51 0.22
CA TYR A 431 26.11 8.68 0.16
C TYR A 431 26.42 7.27 -0.36
N ARG A 432 27.20 7.14 -1.45
CA ARG A 432 27.66 5.83 -1.96
C ARG A 432 28.39 5.02 -0.89
N SER A 433 29.22 5.68 -0.05
CA SER A 433 29.89 5.01 1.07
C SER A 433 28.89 4.49 2.12
N VAL A 434 27.81 5.22 2.40
CA VAL A 434 26.77 4.79 3.36
C VAL A 434 25.99 3.59 2.82
N ILE A 435 25.56 3.64 1.56
CA ILE A 435 24.80 2.55 0.92
C ILE A 435 25.70 1.40 0.45
N ARG A 436 27.03 1.56 0.52
CA ARG A 436 28.05 0.58 0.11
C ARG A 436 27.90 0.14 -1.34
N VAL A 437 27.69 1.10 -2.23
CA VAL A 437 27.50 0.86 -3.66
C VAL A 437 28.68 1.42 -4.45
N ASP A 438 29.22 0.57 -5.33
CA ASP A 438 30.14 0.95 -6.40
C ASP A 438 29.36 1.07 -7.72
N ASP A 439 29.65 2.09 -8.54
CA ASP A 439 28.86 2.39 -9.74
C ASP A 439 28.97 1.30 -10.81
N ALA A 440 30.15 0.68 -10.99
CA ALA A 440 30.33 -0.40 -11.96
C ALA A 440 29.58 -1.67 -11.53
N GLN A 441 29.65 -2.00 -10.24
CA GLN A 441 28.87 -3.10 -9.66
C GLN A 441 27.37 -2.82 -9.71
N ALA A 442 26.96 -1.56 -9.57
CA ALA A 442 25.56 -1.15 -9.66
C ALA A 442 24.98 -1.38 -11.04
N ASP A 443 25.66 -0.93 -12.08
CA ASP A 443 25.24 -1.12 -13.46
C ASP A 443 25.18 -2.62 -13.80
N GLU A 444 26.16 -3.42 -13.38
CA GLU A 444 26.16 -4.87 -13.57
C GLU A 444 24.98 -5.54 -12.86
N ALA A 445 24.68 -5.16 -11.61
CA ALA A 445 23.58 -5.74 -10.84
C ALA A 445 22.20 -5.40 -11.43
N ILE A 446 21.99 -4.16 -11.87
CA ILE A 446 20.74 -3.74 -12.54
C ILE A 446 20.62 -4.45 -13.90
N GLU A 447 21.70 -4.56 -14.66
CA GLU A 447 21.75 -5.28 -15.94
C GLU A 447 21.43 -6.76 -15.75
N ALA A 448 21.97 -7.40 -14.72
CA ALA A 448 21.68 -8.78 -14.37
C ALA A 448 20.20 -8.99 -14.02
N LEU A 449 19.59 -8.08 -13.24
CA LEU A 449 18.15 -8.11 -12.95
C LEU A 449 17.31 -7.94 -14.22
N MET A 450 17.70 -7.02 -15.10
CA MET A 450 17.05 -6.83 -16.40
C MET A 450 17.13 -8.08 -17.28
N ASN A 451 18.29 -8.75 -17.31
CA ASN A 451 18.47 -9.98 -18.08
C ASN A 451 17.58 -11.11 -17.55
N ARG A 452 17.54 -11.33 -16.23
CA ARG A 452 16.62 -12.31 -15.62
C ARG A 452 15.17 -12.01 -15.95
N ALA A 453 14.74 -10.75 -15.82
CA ALA A 453 13.38 -10.33 -16.15
C ALA A 453 13.05 -10.55 -17.63
N TRP A 454 14.02 -10.36 -18.52
CA TRP A 454 13.86 -10.59 -19.95
C TRP A 454 13.79 -12.07 -20.32
N GLU A 455 14.63 -12.90 -19.72
CA GLU A 455 14.61 -14.35 -19.90
C GLU A 455 13.27 -14.95 -19.47
N LYS A 456 12.72 -14.46 -18.36
CA LYS A 456 11.44 -14.89 -17.81
C LYS A 456 10.22 -14.13 -18.35
N ARG A 457 10.37 -13.31 -19.40
CA ARG A 457 9.26 -12.48 -19.95
C ARG A 457 8.00 -13.24 -20.35
N GLY A 458 8.13 -14.55 -20.60
CA GLY A 458 7.03 -15.46 -20.92
C GLY A 458 6.26 -15.99 -19.71
N THR A 459 6.69 -15.67 -18.48
CA THR A 459 5.97 -16.06 -17.26
C THR A 459 4.55 -15.49 -17.31
N PRO A 460 3.52 -16.35 -17.24
CA PRO A 460 2.14 -15.91 -17.30
C PRO A 460 1.84 -15.05 -16.09
N LEU A 461 0.97 -14.05 -16.27
CA LEU A 461 0.39 -13.25 -15.19
C LEU A 461 -1.13 -13.31 -15.18
N ARG A 462 -1.73 -13.92 -16.22
CA ARG A 462 -3.16 -14.14 -16.45
C ARG A 462 -3.35 -15.33 -17.37
#